data_AF-A0A535M322-F1
#
_entry.id   AF-A0A535M322-F1
#
_cell.length_a   1.000
_cell.length_b   1.000
_cell.length_c   1.000
_cell.angle_alpha   90.00
_cell.angle_beta   90.00
_cell.angle_gamma   90.00
#
_symmetry.space_group_name_H-M   'P 1'
#
loop_
_entity.id
_entity.type
_entity.pdbx_description
1 polymer ?
#
loop_
_entity_poly.entity_id
_entity_poly.type
_entity_poly.pdbx_seq_one_letter_code
_entity_poly.pdbx_strand_id
1 'polypeptide(L)'
;MTESGTDQPGRSQPLEGEDIETTRWEDARHWMSIYADLLEFKRGILARVHRDIANLQPLAQKTAAGDLEIIEAQMQGYQQRLDLWYRRLWELHGLWLDPEGRMIRHKGREVALTKREFQLLQFLLDHPHRYFSTSQILGQAWVDPALFPEEVRNYVRRLRRILADLAVPVDLVNKPGKGYSLVFRDN
;
A
#
# COMPACT_ATOMS: atom_id res chain seq x y z
N MET A 1 -36.57 8.75 17.98
CA MET A 1 -35.38 9.63 18.02
C MET A 1 -34.17 8.71 18.06
N THR A 2 -33.80 8.18 16.90
CA THR A 2 -32.76 8.72 15.98
C THR A 2 -31.37 8.52 16.56
N GLU A 3 -30.73 7.45 16.11
CA GLU A 3 -29.34 7.47 15.67
C GLU A 3 -29.17 6.38 14.61
N SER A 4 -29.62 6.73 13.40
CA SER A 4 -29.24 6.04 12.18
C SER A 4 -27.74 6.26 12.00
N GLY A 5 -26.94 5.25 12.34
CA GLY A 5 -25.53 5.22 12.00
C GLY A 5 -25.41 5.33 10.49
N THR A 6 -25.04 6.51 10.00
CA THR A 6 -24.57 6.70 8.63
C THR A 6 -23.28 5.91 8.46
N ASP A 7 -23.42 4.67 8.00
CA ASP A 7 -22.32 3.86 7.49
C ASP A 7 -21.76 4.61 6.28
N GLN A 8 -20.59 5.23 6.44
CA GLN A 8 -19.92 5.91 5.33
C GLN A 8 -19.44 4.83 4.36
N PRO A 9 -19.94 4.79 3.11
CA PRO A 9 -19.50 3.81 2.14
C PRO A 9 -17.99 4.00 1.89
N GLY A 10 -17.19 3.04 2.36
CA GLY A 10 -15.74 3.00 2.10
C GLY A 10 -14.84 2.90 3.34
N ARG A 11 -15.32 3.15 4.56
CA ARG A 11 -14.54 2.85 5.77
C ARG A 11 -14.80 1.41 6.19
N SER A 12 -13.89 0.49 5.85
CA SER A 12 -13.96 -0.86 6.41
C SER A 12 -13.73 -0.79 7.92
N GLN A 13 -14.68 -1.34 8.67
CA GLN A 13 -14.52 -1.56 10.11
C GLN A 13 -13.34 -2.52 10.39
N PRO A 14 -12.70 -2.40 11.56
CA PRO A 14 -11.76 -3.40 12.03
C PRO A 14 -12.36 -4.80 11.96
N LEU A 15 -11.52 -5.80 11.65
CA LEU A 15 -11.93 -7.19 11.81
C LEU A 15 -12.03 -7.53 13.30
N GLU A 16 -12.84 -8.53 13.63
CA GLU A 16 -13.03 -8.96 15.02
C GLU A 16 -11.70 -9.42 15.64
N GLY A 17 -11.34 -8.86 16.81
CA GLY A 17 -10.08 -9.16 17.50
C GLY A 17 -8.87 -8.38 17.00
N GLU A 18 -9.04 -7.48 16.03
CA GLU A 18 -7.98 -6.63 15.52
C GLU A 18 -7.59 -5.53 16.52
N ASP A 19 -6.31 -5.49 16.88
CA ASP A 19 -5.74 -4.48 17.79
C ASP A 19 -4.52 -3.78 17.16
N ILE A 20 -4.76 -2.62 16.54
CA ILE A 20 -3.73 -1.83 15.86
C ILE A 20 -2.66 -1.28 16.82
N GLU A 21 -2.97 -1.19 18.12
CA GLU A 21 -2.06 -0.66 19.13
C GLU A 21 -1.08 -1.72 19.66
N THR A 22 -1.16 -2.96 19.16
CA THR A 22 -0.22 -4.03 19.52
C THR A 22 1.24 -3.57 19.42
N THR A 23 2.05 -4.01 20.38
CA THR A 23 3.51 -3.82 20.38
C THR A 23 4.24 -5.00 19.76
N ARG A 24 3.51 -6.06 19.37
CA ARG A 24 4.06 -7.29 18.79
C ARG A 24 3.99 -7.21 17.28
N TRP A 25 5.15 -7.26 16.64
CA TRP A 25 5.24 -7.19 15.19
C TRP A 25 4.64 -8.43 14.50
N GLU A 26 4.55 -9.57 15.20
CA GLU A 26 3.90 -10.78 14.70
C GLU A 26 2.39 -10.57 14.49
N ASP A 27 1.74 -9.82 15.37
CA ASP A 27 0.32 -9.50 15.26
C ASP A 27 0.07 -8.64 14.01
N ALA A 28 0.95 -7.66 13.76
CA ALA A 28 0.89 -6.85 12.55
C ALA A 28 1.02 -7.70 11.28
N ARG A 29 1.98 -8.64 11.24
CA ARG A 29 2.11 -9.58 10.12
C ARG A 29 0.89 -10.47 9.94
N HIS A 30 0.32 -10.95 11.03
CA HIS A 30 -0.88 -11.79 11.00
C HIS A 30 -2.04 -11.07 10.33
N TRP A 31 -2.36 -9.85 10.79
CA TRP A 31 -3.45 -9.06 10.22
C TRP A 31 -3.18 -8.62 8.78
N MET A 32 -1.92 -8.29 8.45
CA MET A 32 -1.51 -8.02 7.06
C MET A 32 -1.81 -9.21 6.15
N SER A 33 -1.50 -10.44 6.58
CA SER A 33 -1.81 -11.65 5.81
C SER A 33 -3.32 -11.80 5.59
N ILE A 34 -4.12 -11.64 6.64
CA ILE A 34 -5.58 -11.76 6.54
C ILE A 34 -6.15 -10.76 5.54
N TYR A 35 -5.78 -9.48 5.64
CA TYR A 35 -6.27 -8.47 4.71
C TYR A 35 -5.79 -8.69 3.27
N ALA A 36 -4.54 -9.14 3.08
CA ALA A 36 -4.01 -9.48 1.77
C ALA A 36 -4.80 -10.63 1.12
N ASP A 37 -5.08 -11.69 1.89
CA ASP A 37 -5.85 -12.85 1.42
C ASP A 37 -7.29 -12.46 1.05
N LEU A 38 -7.96 -11.65 1.88
CA LEU A 38 -9.30 -11.13 1.61
C LEU A 38 -9.35 -10.28 0.34
N LEU A 39 -8.33 -9.44 0.12
CA LEU A 39 -8.20 -8.62 -1.08
C LEU A 39 -7.96 -9.48 -2.32
N GLU A 40 -7.08 -10.47 -2.25
CA GLU A 40 -6.82 -11.38 -3.36
C GLU A 40 -8.08 -12.16 -3.75
N PHE A 41 -8.78 -12.72 -2.76
CA PHE A 41 -10.04 -13.43 -2.96
C PHE A 41 -11.09 -12.55 -3.64
N LYS A 42 -11.31 -11.32 -3.14
CA LYS A 42 -12.30 -10.39 -3.70
C LYS A 42 -11.92 -9.92 -5.11
N ARG A 43 -10.64 -9.65 -5.38
CA ARG A 43 -10.15 -9.36 -6.75
C ARG A 43 -10.47 -10.50 -7.71
N GLY A 44 -10.28 -11.75 -7.27
CA GLY A 44 -10.60 -12.94 -8.06
C GLY A 44 -12.08 -13.04 -8.41
N ILE A 45 -12.97 -12.85 -7.42
CA ILE A 45 -14.43 -12.81 -7.63
C ILE A 45 -14.80 -11.67 -8.59
N LEU A 46 -14.34 -10.46 -8.30
CA LEU A 46 -14.67 -9.27 -9.08
C LEU A 46 -14.26 -9.44 -10.55
N ALA A 47 -13.05 -9.95 -10.80
CA ALA A 47 -12.56 -10.21 -12.15
C ALA A 47 -13.41 -11.25 -12.90
N ARG A 48 -13.95 -12.27 -12.20
CA ARG A 48 -14.86 -13.25 -12.80
C ARG A 48 -16.21 -12.61 -13.11
N VAL A 49 -16.80 -11.90 -12.15
CA VAL A 49 -18.10 -11.24 -12.30
C VAL A 49 -18.07 -10.23 -13.45
N HIS A 50 -17.01 -9.43 -13.60
CA HIS A 50 -16.87 -8.51 -14.73
C HIS A 50 -16.90 -9.20 -16.10
N ARG A 51 -16.27 -10.38 -16.22
CA ARG A 51 -16.30 -11.15 -17.48
C ARG A 51 -17.70 -11.67 -17.78
N ASP A 52 -18.41 -12.12 -16.75
CA ASP A 52 -19.73 -12.74 -16.91
C ASP A 52 -20.80 -11.67 -17.21
N ILE A 53 -20.72 -10.49 -16.56
CA ILE A 53 -21.67 -9.37 -16.75
C ILE A 53 -21.67 -8.85 -18.20
N ALA A 54 -20.52 -8.84 -18.87
CA ALA A 54 -20.43 -8.40 -20.26
C ALA A 54 -21.36 -9.17 -21.22
N ASN A 55 -21.80 -10.38 -20.82
CA ASN A 55 -22.67 -11.23 -21.61
C ASN A 55 -24.16 -11.15 -21.20
N LEU A 56 -24.50 -10.38 -20.16
CA LEU A 56 -25.88 -10.27 -19.65
C LEU A 56 -26.71 -9.27 -20.45
N GLN A 57 -28.05 -9.35 -20.30
CA GLN A 57 -28.94 -8.32 -20.83
C GLN A 57 -28.75 -6.97 -20.11
N PRO A 58 -28.97 -5.82 -20.77
CA PRO A 58 -28.67 -4.49 -20.20
C PRO A 58 -29.33 -4.19 -18.85
N LEU A 59 -30.56 -4.67 -18.61
CA LEU A 59 -31.24 -4.47 -17.33
C LEU A 59 -30.54 -5.21 -16.18
N ALA A 60 -30.07 -6.43 -16.43
CA ALA A 60 -29.31 -7.22 -15.45
C ALA A 60 -27.91 -6.63 -15.20
N GLN A 61 -27.27 -6.06 -16.23
CA GLN A 61 -26.00 -5.34 -16.06
C GLN A 61 -26.16 -4.14 -15.13
N LYS A 62 -27.25 -3.36 -15.29
CA LYS A 62 -27.51 -2.19 -14.45
C LYS A 62 -27.77 -2.56 -12.99
N THR A 63 -28.47 -3.66 -12.71
CA THR A 63 -28.66 -4.15 -11.34
C THR A 63 -27.34 -4.58 -10.72
N ALA A 64 -26.54 -5.37 -11.45
CA ALA A 64 -25.25 -5.87 -10.95
C ALA A 64 -24.20 -4.76 -10.71
N ALA A 65 -24.32 -3.62 -11.39
CA ALA A 65 -23.42 -2.47 -11.19
C ALA A 65 -23.43 -1.95 -9.74
N GLY A 66 -24.61 -1.90 -9.09
CA GLY A 66 -24.69 -1.46 -7.69
C GLY A 66 -23.99 -2.42 -6.72
N ASP A 67 -24.14 -3.73 -6.93
CA ASP A 67 -23.45 -4.74 -6.11
C ASP A 67 -21.93 -4.70 -6.31
N LEU A 68 -21.47 -4.45 -7.55
CA LEU A 68 -20.06 -4.27 -7.87
C LEU A 68 -19.47 -3.06 -7.16
N GLU A 69 -20.15 -1.91 -7.19
CA GLU A 69 -19.71 -0.69 -6.50
C GLU A 69 -19.52 -0.92 -5.00
N ILE A 70 -20.41 -1.68 -4.36
CA ILE A 70 -20.30 -2.05 -2.94
C ILE A 70 -19.05 -2.92 -2.70
N ILE A 71 -18.81 -3.92 -3.54
CA ILE A 71 -17.62 -4.79 -3.43
C ILE A 71 -16.33 -3.98 -3.59
N GLU A 72 -16.28 -3.09 -4.57
CA GLU A 72 -15.14 -2.20 -4.81
C GLU A 72 -14.89 -1.27 -3.62
N ALA A 73 -15.93 -0.63 -3.08
CA ALA A 73 -15.83 0.21 -1.89
C ALA A 73 -15.31 -0.58 -0.67
N GLN A 74 -15.78 -1.81 -0.48
CA GLN A 74 -15.30 -2.68 0.59
C GLN A 74 -13.81 -3.05 0.41
N MET A 75 -13.39 -3.34 -0.83
CA MET A 75 -11.99 -3.62 -1.14
C MET A 75 -11.09 -2.40 -0.89
N GLN A 76 -11.57 -1.18 -1.19
CA GLN A 76 -10.84 0.05 -0.84
C GLN A 76 -10.63 0.15 0.68
N GLY A 77 -11.66 -0.18 1.48
CA GLY A 77 -11.53 -0.24 2.93
C GLY A 77 -10.45 -1.23 3.37
N TYR A 78 -10.49 -2.48 2.91
CA TYR A 78 -9.46 -3.48 3.28
C TYR A 78 -8.06 -3.06 2.87
N GLN A 79 -7.91 -2.37 1.73
CA GLN A 79 -6.63 -1.81 1.34
C GLN A 79 -6.17 -0.74 2.36
N GLN A 80 -7.06 0.16 2.79
CA GLN A 80 -6.72 1.16 3.81
C GLN A 80 -6.31 0.52 5.14
N ARG A 81 -6.98 -0.57 5.57
CA ARG A 81 -6.59 -1.32 6.79
C ARG A 81 -5.24 -1.99 6.63
N LEU A 82 -4.99 -2.62 5.48
CA LEU A 82 -3.70 -3.21 5.17
C LEU A 82 -2.58 -2.15 5.26
N ASP A 83 -2.78 -0.97 4.65
CA ASP A 83 -1.82 0.13 4.67
C ASP A 83 -1.58 0.69 6.09
N LEU A 84 -2.59 0.64 6.98
CA LEU A 84 -2.42 0.96 8.41
C LEU A 84 -1.49 -0.03 9.12
N TRP A 85 -1.69 -1.33 8.90
CA TRP A 85 -0.86 -2.35 9.52
C TRP A 85 0.60 -2.31 9.06
N TYR A 86 0.84 -1.97 7.80
CA TYR A 86 2.20 -1.76 7.32
C TYR A 86 2.89 -0.59 8.00
N ARG A 87 2.19 0.53 8.19
CA ARG A 87 2.70 1.67 8.98
C ARG A 87 3.03 1.25 10.39
N ARG A 88 2.13 0.51 11.03
CA ARG A 88 2.36 -0.03 12.37
C ARG A 88 3.60 -0.92 12.40
N LEU A 89 3.76 -1.81 11.44
CA LEU A 89 4.92 -2.68 11.33
C LEU A 89 6.22 -1.88 11.17
N TRP A 90 6.24 -0.79 10.39
CA TRP A 90 7.42 0.09 10.29
C TRP A 90 7.76 0.74 11.64
N GLU A 91 6.76 1.25 12.36
CA GLU A 91 6.96 1.84 13.68
C GLU A 91 7.53 0.83 14.67
N LEU A 92 7.00 -0.40 14.68
CA LEU A 92 7.46 -1.49 15.54
C LEU A 92 8.90 -1.92 15.20
N HIS A 93 9.30 -1.80 13.94
CA HIS A 93 10.70 -1.99 13.52
C HIS A 93 11.56 -0.73 13.71
N GLY A 94 11.02 0.35 14.27
CA GLY A 94 11.76 1.57 14.61
C GLY A 94 12.07 2.46 13.41
N LEU A 95 11.35 2.33 12.30
CA LEU A 95 11.46 3.18 11.13
C LEU A 95 10.56 4.41 11.30
N TRP A 96 11.17 5.59 11.17
CA TRP A 96 10.50 6.89 11.28
C TRP A 96 10.79 7.76 10.06
N LEU A 97 9.78 8.48 9.60
CA LEU A 97 9.88 9.49 8.55
C LEU A 97 9.47 10.85 9.09
N ASP A 98 10.24 11.88 8.75
CA ASP A 98 9.92 13.29 8.97
C ASP A 98 9.62 13.94 7.62
N PRO A 99 8.34 14.20 7.30
CA PRO A 99 7.95 14.85 6.04
C PRO A 99 8.45 16.29 5.89
N GLU A 100 8.60 17.03 6.98
CA GLU A 100 9.00 18.43 6.94
C GLU A 100 10.50 18.55 6.66
N GLY A 101 11.31 17.83 7.46
CA GLY A 101 12.76 17.77 7.31
C GLY A 101 13.23 16.87 6.16
N ARG A 102 12.34 16.04 5.60
CA ARG A 102 12.67 14.95 4.66
C ARG A 102 13.75 14.03 5.24
N MET A 103 13.57 13.63 6.49
CA MET A 103 14.52 12.78 7.21
C MET A 103 13.95 11.37 7.33
N ILE A 104 14.80 10.37 7.19
CA ILE A 104 14.50 8.99 7.61
C ILE A 104 15.37 8.66 8.83
N ARG A 105 14.77 8.00 9.82
CA ARG A 105 15.46 7.52 11.01
C ARG A 105 15.15 6.05 11.26
N HIS A 106 16.18 5.27 11.60
CA HIS A 106 16.03 3.88 12.01
C HIS A 106 17.05 3.53 13.09
N LYS A 107 16.59 2.96 14.21
CA LYS A 107 17.42 2.56 15.37
C LYS A 107 18.45 3.63 15.80
N GLY A 108 18.01 4.88 15.88
CA GLY A 108 18.84 6.02 16.33
C GLY A 108 19.81 6.60 15.29
N ARG A 109 19.80 6.09 14.05
CA ARG A 109 20.57 6.64 12.93
C ARG A 109 19.64 7.36 11.98
N GLU A 110 20.05 8.51 11.46
CA GLU A 110 19.23 9.34 10.57
C GLU A 110 20.00 9.80 9.32
N VAL A 111 19.27 9.98 8.22
CA VAL A 111 19.81 10.46 6.94
C VAL A 111 18.82 11.40 6.28
N ALA A 112 19.28 12.59 5.90
CA ALA A 112 18.47 13.56 5.17
C ALA A 112 18.31 13.10 3.72
N LEU A 113 17.09 13.17 3.21
CA LEU A 113 16.73 12.81 1.85
C LEU A 113 16.52 14.06 1.01
N THR A 114 16.89 13.95 -0.27
CA THR A 114 16.38 14.91 -1.25
C THR A 114 14.86 14.79 -1.37
N LYS A 115 14.20 15.83 -1.91
CA LYS A 115 12.74 15.82 -2.14
C LYS A 115 12.28 14.56 -2.89
N ARG A 116 13.01 14.16 -3.94
CA ARG A 116 12.62 13.02 -4.78
C ARG A 116 12.84 11.68 -4.09
N GLU A 117 13.94 11.52 -3.38
CA GLU A 117 14.20 10.32 -2.58
C GLU A 117 13.12 10.14 -1.51
N PHE A 118 12.78 11.22 -0.79
CA PHE A 118 11.72 11.20 0.20
C PHE A 118 10.37 10.85 -0.41
N GLN A 119 9.98 11.51 -1.51
CA GLN A 119 8.71 11.24 -2.20
C GLN A 119 8.60 9.78 -2.69
N LEU A 120 9.68 9.22 -3.25
CA LEU A 120 9.67 7.82 -3.69
C LEU A 120 9.59 6.86 -2.52
N LEU A 121 10.38 7.11 -1.47
CA LEU A 121 10.36 6.27 -0.29
C LEU A 121 8.98 6.31 0.37
N GLN A 122 8.43 7.50 0.61
CA GLN A 122 7.10 7.67 1.18
C GLN A 122 6.05 7.00 0.30
N PHE A 123 6.09 7.17 -1.02
CA PHE A 123 5.16 6.50 -1.93
C PHE A 123 5.22 4.96 -1.82
N LEU A 124 6.42 4.38 -1.79
CA LEU A 124 6.59 2.92 -1.67
C LEU A 124 6.19 2.39 -0.30
N LEU A 125 6.40 3.19 0.75
CA LEU A 125 5.89 2.88 2.08
C LEU A 125 4.37 2.97 2.07
N ASP A 126 3.76 4.07 1.63
CA ASP A 126 2.30 4.22 1.55
C ASP A 126 1.60 3.13 0.70
N HIS A 127 2.34 2.41 -0.16
CA HIS A 127 1.82 1.34 -1.02
C HIS A 127 2.63 0.03 -0.91
N PRO A 128 2.68 -0.56 0.28
CA PRO A 128 3.55 -1.67 0.59
C PRO A 128 3.09 -2.97 -0.08
N HIS A 129 4.04 -3.84 -0.45
CA HIS A 129 3.79 -5.12 -1.18
C HIS A 129 3.06 -4.97 -2.52
N ARG A 130 2.91 -3.74 -3.02
CA ARG A 130 2.45 -3.46 -4.37
C ARG A 130 3.66 -3.20 -5.26
N TYR A 131 3.56 -3.65 -6.50
CA TYR A 131 4.59 -3.41 -7.51
C TYR A 131 4.17 -2.24 -8.39
N PHE A 132 5.11 -1.33 -8.62
CA PHE A 132 4.92 -0.17 -9.49
C PHE A 132 5.98 -0.12 -10.58
N SER A 133 5.54 -0.01 -11.84
CA SER A 133 6.42 0.27 -12.96
C SER A 133 7.06 1.66 -12.83
N THR A 134 8.12 1.91 -13.59
CA THR A 134 8.75 3.24 -13.64
C THR A 134 7.76 4.33 -14.02
N SER A 135 6.86 4.06 -14.98
CA SER A 135 5.84 5.00 -15.42
C SER A 135 4.79 5.27 -14.35
N GLN A 136 4.43 4.25 -13.56
CA GLN A 136 3.51 4.44 -12.43
C GLN A 136 4.16 5.25 -11.31
N ILE A 137 5.43 4.97 -10.99
CA ILE A 137 6.18 5.74 -9.99
C ILE A 137 6.30 7.20 -10.43
N LEU A 138 6.63 7.46 -11.70
CA LEU A 138 6.61 8.81 -12.26
C LEU A 138 5.23 9.42 -12.05
N GLY A 139 4.16 8.85 -12.61
CA GLY A 139 2.83 9.48 -12.54
C GLY A 139 2.24 9.64 -11.13
N GLN A 140 2.64 8.82 -10.15
CA GLN A 140 2.00 8.78 -8.82
C GLN A 140 2.88 9.33 -7.70
N ALA A 141 4.18 9.01 -7.68
CA ALA A 141 5.10 9.53 -6.66
C ALA A 141 5.59 10.94 -7.00
N TRP A 142 5.73 11.23 -8.29
CA TRP A 142 6.28 12.49 -8.78
C TRP A 142 5.43 13.03 -9.91
N VAL A 143 4.35 13.75 -9.61
CA VAL A 143 3.49 14.42 -10.60
C VAL A 143 4.26 15.54 -11.34
N ASP A 144 5.28 15.17 -12.09
CA ASP A 144 6.25 16.02 -12.75
C ASP A 144 6.59 15.42 -14.12
N PRO A 145 6.11 16.03 -15.21
CA PRO A 145 6.31 15.52 -16.56
C PRO A 145 7.75 15.65 -17.07
N ALA A 146 8.65 16.31 -16.34
CA ALA A 146 10.04 16.48 -16.75
C ALA A 146 10.94 15.28 -16.40
N LEU A 147 10.45 14.32 -15.61
CA LEU A 147 11.24 13.18 -15.15
C LEU A 147 11.18 12.00 -16.12
N PHE A 148 12.33 11.37 -16.35
CA PHE A 148 12.46 10.19 -17.22
C PHE A 148 12.50 8.87 -16.43
N PRO A 149 12.10 7.73 -17.03
CA PRO A 149 12.18 6.41 -16.39
C PRO A 149 13.55 6.06 -15.82
N GLU A 150 14.63 6.53 -16.44
CA GLU A 150 16.01 6.36 -16.00
C GLU A 150 16.27 7.01 -14.63
N GLU A 151 15.63 8.15 -14.35
CA GLU A 151 15.77 8.83 -13.07
C GLU A 151 15.14 8.02 -11.94
N VAL A 152 14.01 7.34 -12.19
CA VAL A 152 13.41 6.40 -11.23
C VAL A 152 14.45 5.36 -10.81
N ARG A 153 15.17 4.76 -11.77
CA ARG A 153 16.20 3.74 -11.48
C ARG A 153 17.34 4.30 -10.64
N ASN A 154 17.75 5.55 -10.91
CA ASN A 154 18.78 6.24 -10.13
C ASN A 154 18.33 6.46 -8.68
N TYR A 155 17.13 6.96 -8.46
CA TYR A 155 16.58 7.15 -7.11
C TYR A 155 16.37 5.84 -6.38
N VAL A 156 15.89 4.78 -7.06
CA VAL A 156 15.82 3.41 -6.49
C VAL A 156 17.19 2.94 -6.03
N ARG A 157 18.24 3.13 -6.84
CA ARG A 157 19.61 2.75 -6.47
C ARG A 157 20.11 3.53 -5.25
N ARG A 158 19.83 4.84 -5.18
CA ARG A 158 20.19 5.68 -4.03
C ARG A 158 19.44 5.25 -2.77
N LEU A 159 18.13 5.04 -2.85
CA LEU A 159 17.33 4.57 -1.73
C LEU A 159 17.81 3.21 -1.22
N ARG A 160 18.12 2.25 -2.10
CA ARG A 160 18.70 0.97 -1.68
C ARG A 160 19.95 1.15 -0.81
N ARG A 161 20.85 2.04 -1.22
CA ARG A 161 22.06 2.36 -0.44
C ARG A 161 21.69 2.98 0.91
N ILE A 162 20.79 3.96 0.94
CA ILE A 162 20.38 4.63 2.19
C ILE A 162 19.73 3.63 3.16
N LEU A 163 18.81 2.79 2.67
CA LEU A 163 18.12 1.78 3.48
C LEU A 163 19.10 0.73 4.03
N ALA A 164 20.05 0.28 3.22
CA ALA A 164 21.12 -0.62 3.65
C ALA A 164 22.05 0.04 4.67
N ASP A 165 22.49 1.28 4.40
CA ASP A 165 23.37 2.04 5.27
C ASP A 165 22.71 2.28 6.64
N LEU A 166 21.42 2.58 6.69
CA LEU A 166 20.61 2.71 7.91
C LEU A 166 20.20 1.37 8.56
N ALA A 167 20.56 0.24 7.95
CA ALA A 167 20.19 -1.10 8.37
C ALA A 167 18.67 -1.30 8.54
N VAL A 168 17.87 -0.62 7.72
CA VAL A 168 16.40 -0.78 7.72
C VAL A 168 16.08 -2.20 7.26
N PRO A 169 15.21 -2.97 7.95
CA PRO A 169 14.91 -4.36 7.62
C PRO A 169 13.93 -4.46 6.43
N VAL A 170 14.22 -3.77 5.34
CA VAL A 170 13.40 -3.75 4.12
C VAL A 170 14.29 -3.90 2.89
N ASP A 171 13.73 -4.53 1.86
CA ASP A 171 14.31 -4.68 0.55
C ASP A 171 13.46 -3.95 -0.49
N LEU A 172 14.10 -3.06 -1.25
CA LEU A 172 13.50 -2.46 -2.43
C LEU A 172 13.75 -3.39 -3.63
N VAL A 173 12.82 -4.30 -3.88
CA VAL A 173 12.94 -5.36 -4.90
C VAL A 173 12.45 -4.89 -6.27
N ASN A 174 12.94 -5.55 -7.34
CA ASN A 174 12.44 -5.38 -8.70
C ASN A 174 11.95 -6.73 -9.22
N LYS A 175 10.75 -6.79 -9.79
CA LYS A 175 10.20 -7.98 -10.45
C LYS A 175 9.94 -7.68 -11.92
N PRO A 176 10.56 -8.41 -12.86
CA PRO A 176 10.35 -8.22 -14.30
C PRO A 176 8.86 -8.22 -14.66
N GLY A 177 8.45 -7.26 -15.48
CA GLY A 177 7.05 -7.05 -15.88
C GLY A 177 6.13 -6.45 -14.80
N LYS A 178 6.56 -6.34 -13.54
CA LYS A 178 5.78 -5.72 -12.46
C LYS A 178 6.37 -4.40 -11.95
N GLY A 179 7.69 -4.27 -11.92
CA GLY A 179 8.39 -3.07 -11.45
C GLY A 179 8.92 -3.21 -10.02
N TYR A 180 8.87 -2.13 -9.24
CA TYR A 180 9.50 -2.04 -7.92
C TYR A 180 8.51 -2.16 -6.77
N SER A 181 8.95 -2.74 -5.65
CA SER A 181 8.17 -2.85 -4.41
C SER A 181 9.10 -2.81 -3.21
N LEU A 182 8.60 -2.36 -2.07
CA LEU A 182 9.28 -2.42 -0.78
C LEU A 182 8.71 -3.58 0.03
N VAL A 183 9.58 -4.48 0.46
CA VAL A 183 9.21 -5.73 1.15
C VAL A 183 10.03 -5.81 2.44
N PHE A 184 9.41 -6.25 3.55
CA PHE A 184 10.15 -6.48 4.78
C PHE A 184 11.04 -7.71 4.67
N ARG A 185 12.23 -7.61 5.27
CA ARG A 185 13.09 -8.77 5.50
C ARG A 185 12.56 -9.54 6.70
N ASP A 186 12.26 -10.81 6.47
CA ASP A 186 12.06 -11.77 7.55
C ASP A 186 13.43 -12.00 8.20
N ASN A 187 13.59 -11.52 9.43
CA ASN A 187 14.82 -11.73 10.20
C ASN A 187 14.60 -12.76 11.29
#